data_AF-A0A7K0NYD9-F1
#
_entry.id   AF-A0A7K0NYD9-F1
#
_cell.length_a   1.000
_cell.length_b   1.000
_cell.length_c   1.000
_cell.angle_alpha   90.00
_cell.angle_beta   90.00
_cell.angle_gamma   90.00
#
_symmetry.space_group_name_H-M   'P 1'
#
loop_
_entity.id
_entity.type
_entity.pdbx_description
1 polymer ?
#
loop_
_entity_poly.entity_id
_entity_poly.type
_entity_poly.pdbx_seq_one_letter_code
_entity_poly.pdbx_strand_id
1 'polypeptide(L)' 'WSRSRQEYWVKGETSGHEQEVVEVRLDCDADAVLLRVRQTGPACHTGNASCFDDGLLVAADGTKG' A
#
# COMPACT_ATOMS: atom_id res chain seq x y z
N TRP A 1 0.54 -12.14 3.49
CA TRP A 1 0.00 -13.39 2.93
C TRP A 1 -0.42 -13.14 1.49
N SER A 2 0.17 -13.85 0.53
CA SER A 2 -0.28 -13.82 -0.85
C SER A 2 -1.44 -14.80 -1.02
N ARG A 3 -2.61 -14.30 -1.43
CA ARG A 3 -3.81 -15.14 -1.62
C ARG A 3 -3.67 -16.11 -2.79
N SER A 4 -2.95 -15.75 -3.84
CA SER A 4 -2.75 -16.62 -5.01
C SER A 4 -1.70 -17.70 -4.74
N ARG A 5 -0.64 -17.36 -4.01
CA ARG A 5 0.45 -18.29 -3.68
C ARG A 5 0.19 -19.12 -2.42
N GLN A 6 -0.77 -18.69 -1.59
CA GLN A 6 -1.10 -19.31 -0.31
C GLN A 6 0.14 -19.42 0.61
N GLU A 7 0.91 -18.33 0.71
CA GLU A 7 2.11 -18.25 1.55
C GLU A 7 2.36 -16.84 2.09
N TYR A 8 3.24 -16.72 3.09
CA TYR A 8 3.82 -15.43 3.46
C TYR A 8 4.79 -14.96 2.40
N TRP A 9 4.78 -13.66 2.11
CA TRP A 9 5.62 -13.04 1.10
C TRP A 9 6.04 -11.66 1.59
N VAL A 10 7.30 -11.30 1.33
CA VAL A 10 7.87 -10.01 1.70
C VAL A 10 7.80 -9.06 0.50
N LYS A 11 7.20 -7.87 0.69
CA LYS A 11 7.09 -6.88 -0.39
C LYS A 11 8.47 -6.51 -0.90
N GLY A 12 8.71 -6.78 -2.19
CA GLY A 12 9.97 -6.47 -2.85
C GLY A 12 10.96 -7.64 -2.90
N GLU A 13 10.67 -8.80 -2.33
CA GLU A 13 11.60 -9.96 -2.26
C GLU A 13 12.22 -10.33 -3.61
N THR A 14 11.47 -10.19 -4.71
CA THR A 14 11.98 -10.47 -6.07
C THR A 14 12.48 -9.21 -6.79
N SER A 15 11.89 -8.04 -6.54
CA SER A 15 12.17 -6.82 -7.34
C SER A 15 13.15 -5.86 -6.68
N GLY A 16 13.48 -6.03 -5.40
CA GLY A 16 14.20 -5.06 -4.57
C GLY A 16 13.37 -3.82 -4.20
N HIS A 17 12.09 -3.75 -4.57
CA HIS A 17 11.21 -2.61 -4.28
C HIS A 17 10.53 -2.78 -2.91
N GLU A 18 11.36 -2.70 -1.87
CA GLU A 18 10.99 -2.99 -0.49
C GLU A 18 10.16 -1.87 0.16
N GLN A 19 9.52 -2.22 1.28
CA GLN A 19 8.79 -1.31 2.15
C GLN A 19 9.32 -1.42 3.58
N GLU A 20 10.06 -0.41 4.03
CA GLU A 20 10.49 -0.29 5.42
C GLU A 20 9.33 0.27 6.25
N VAL A 21 8.78 -0.52 7.18
CA VAL A 21 7.70 -0.08 8.06
C VAL A 21 8.23 0.91 9.10
N VAL A 22 7.62 2.10 9.17
CA VAL A 22 7.98 3.14 10.14
C VAL A 22 6.90 3.37 11.19
N GLU A 23 5.66 2.97 10.90
CA GLU A 23 4.54 3.09 11.83
C GLU A 23 3.47 2.03 11.53
N VAL A 24 2.83 1.51 12.57
CA VAL A 24 1.68 0.60 12.48
C VAL A 24 0.56 1.17 13.33
N ARG A 25 -0.65 1.26 12.75
CA ARG A 25 -1.87 1.65 13.47
C ARG A 25 -2.95 0.59 13.27
N LEU A 26 -3.76 0.38 14.30
CA LEU A 26 -5.00 -0.39 14.22
C LEU A 26 -6.17 0.56 13.92
N ASP A 27 -7.21 0.03 13.30
CA ASP A 27 -8.52 0.67 13.29
C ASP A 27 -9.27 0.42 14.62
N CYS A 28 -10.55 0.82 14.69
CA CYS A 28 -11.28 0.92 15.95
C CYS A 28 -11.74 -0.43 16.52
N ASP A 29 -11.94 -1.43 15.67
CA ASP A 29 -12.31 -2.80 16.03
C ASP A 29 -11.19 -3.83 15.78
N ALA A 30 -10.02 -3.36 15.32
CA ALA A 30 -8.78 -4.11 15.19
C ALA A 30 -8.85 -5.25 14.14
N ASP A 31 -9.62 -5.05 13.07
CA ASP A 31 -9.67 -5.99 11.93
C ASP A 31 -8.85 -5.51 10.71
N ALA A 32 -8.38 -4.26 10.73
CA ALA A 32 -7.44 -3.73 9.75
C ALA A 32 -6.23 -3.02 10.38
N VAL A 33 -5.15 -2.94 9.60
CA VAL A 33 -3.94 -2.18 9.94
C VAL A 33 -3.64 -1.13 8.88
N LEU A 34 -3.20 0.05 9.34
CA LEU A 34 -2.56 1.06 8.49
C LEU A 34 -1.05 1.01 8.72
N LEU A 35 -0.31 0.66 7.68
CA LEU A 35 1.15 0.74 7.66
C LEU A 35 1.58 2.06 7.03
N ARG A 36 2.41 2.83 7.73
CA ARG A 36 3.20 3.88 7.09
C ARG A 36 4.59 3.31 6.82
N VAL A 37 5.05 3.51 5.59
CA VAL A 37 6.28 2.89 5.09
C VAL A 37 7.16 3.91 4.38
N ARG A 38 8.48 3.69 4.41
CA ARG A 38 9.40 4.25 3.42
C ARG A 38 9.49 3.26 2.25
N GLN A 39 9.12 3.71 1.06
CA GLN A 39 9.11 2.89 -0.15
C GLN A 39 10.45 3.02 -0.88
N THR A 40 11.07 1.88 -1.23
CA THR A 40 12.19 1.81 -2.16
C THR A 40 11.69 1.46 -3.56
N GLY A 41 12.05 2.25 -4.58
CA GLY A 41 11.56 2.05 -5.95
C GLY A 41 10.03 2.19 -6.09
N PRO A 42 9.43 1.77 -7.21
CA PRO A 42 7.98 1.81 -7.38
C PRO A 42 7.26 0.72 -6.56
N ALA A 43 6.14 1.09 -5.94
CA ALA A 43 5.31 0.14 -5.20
C ALA A 43 4.57 -0.82 -6.14
N CYS A 44 4.17 -0.33 -7.32
CA CYS A 44 3.40 -1.07 -8.32
C CYS A 44 4.30 -1.83 -9.29
N HIS A 45 3.83 -2.98 -9.77
CA HIS A 45 4.53 -3.80 -10.77
C HIS A 45 4.55 -3.16 -12.17
N THR A 46 3.77 -2.12 -12.41
CA THR A 46 3.77 -1.34 -13.67
C THR A 46 4.84 -0.26 -13.70
N GLY A 47 5.57 -0.04 -12.60
CA GLY A 47 6.56 1.02 -12.46
C GLY A 47 6.04 2.28 -11.78
N ASN A 48 4.77 2.33 -11.39
CA ASN A 48 4.17 3.48 -10.74
C ASN A 48 4.38 3.48 -9.22
N ALA A 49 4.40 4.69 -8.62
CA ALA A 49 4.64 4.86 -7.19
C ALA A 49 3.51 4.29 -6.30
N SER A 50 2.30 4.17 -6.85
CA SER A 50 1.10 3.63 -6.21
C SER A 50 0.38 2.70 -7.18
N CYS A 51 -0.38 1.73 -6.67
CA CYS A 51 -1.32 0.96 -7.49
C CYS A 51 -2.59 1.77 -7.84
N PHE A 52 -2.81 2.90 -7.15
CA PHE A 52 -3.93 3.82 -7.35
C PHE A 52 -3.43 5.04 -8.12
N ASP A 53 -3.05 4.83 -9.38
CA ASP A 53 -2.48 5.84 -10.27
C ASP A 53 -3.41 6.22 -11.44
N ASP A 54 -4.34 5.34 -11.79
CA ASP A 54 -5.43 5.64 -12.73
C ASP A 54 -6.35 6.71 -12.14
N GLY A 55 -6.82 7.58 -13.03
CA GLY A 55 -7.47 8.85 -12.69
C GLY A 55 -8.58 8.76 -11.64
N LEU A 56 -8.78 9.87 -10.93
CA LEU A 56 -9.76 10.01 -9.87
C LEU A 56 -11.18 9.71 -10.38
N LEU A 57 -11.75 8.57 -9.99
CA LEU A 57 -13.08 8.14 -10.44
C LEU A 57 -14.20 8.98 -9.82
N VAL A 58 -13.97 9.48 -8.61
CA VAL A 58 -14.88 10.37 -7.88
C VAL A 58 -14.02 11.42 -7.17
N ALA A 59 -14.26 12.68 -7.45
CA ALA A 59 -13.68 13.77 -6.68
C ALA A 59 -14.42 13.91 -5.35
N ALA A 60 -13.67 14.18 -4.27
CA ALA A 60 -14.31 14.62 -3.04
C ALA A 60 -15.01 15.96 -3.32
N ASP A 61 -16.31 16.03 -3.04
CA ASP A 61 -17.05 17.28 -3.08
C ASP A 61 -16.36 18.25 -2.11
N GLY A 62 -15.80 19.33 -2.65
CA GLY A 62 -14.87 20.23 -1.98
C GLY A 62 -15.48 21.08 -0.85
N THR A 63 -16.34 20.53 0.01
CA THR A 63 -16.78 21.19 1.24
C THR A 63 -15.69 21.08 2.29
N LYS A 64 -14.74 22.02 2.21
CA LYS A 64 -14.11 22.56 3.41
C LYS A 64 -15.15 23.39 4.14
N GLY A 65 -15.51 22.98 5.34
CA GLY A 65 -16.13 23.80 6.39
C GLY A 65 -15.28 23.68 7.63
#